data_AF-A0A5M3MY83-F1
#
_entry.id   AF-A0A5M3MY83-F1
#
_cell.length_a   1.000
_cell.length_b   1.000
_cell.length_c   1.000
_cell.angle_alpha   90.00
_cell.angle_beta   90.00
_cell.angle_gamma   90.00
#
_symmetry.space_group_name_H-M   'P 1'
#
loop_
_entity.id
_entity.type
_entity.pdbx_description
1 polymer ?
#
loop_
_entity_poly.entity_id
_entity_poly.type
_entity_poly.pdbx_seq_one_letter_code
_entity_poly.pdbx_strand_id
1 'polypeptide(L)'
;MAEAPQTDVSRPSALPTAKLLQRSAFSQALVDQKSDEYLDNVEEEWNKKVDTEIETLVDGMVDIVSLASIGDKDKFRVAQESFQTECRAESMVRAAHSLLSITHSLKLLLLLSDETQIAHRRDAELKHVQHEKTEAREKVAVLLDELLKRPHES
;
A
#
# COMPACT_ATOMS: atom_id res chain seq x y z
N MET A 1 -36.64 37.20 11.88
CA MET A 1 -35.28 36.63 11.97
C MET A 1 -35.49 35.17 12.34
N ALA A 2 -35.33 34.27 11.38
CA ALA A 2 -35.78 32.88 11.48
C ALA A 2 -34.68 31.99 12.07
N GLU A 3 -35.08 31.19 13.05
CA GLU A 3 -34.34 30.15 13.75
C GLU A 3 -33.90 29.06 12.75
N ALA A 4 -32.61 28.71 12.75
CA ALA A 4 -32.09 27.66 11.90
C ALA A 4 -32.48 26.28 12.47
N PRO A 5 -33.06 25.36 11.69
CA PRO A 5 -33.36 24.03 12.19
C PRO A 5 -32.08 23.23 12.38
N GLN A 6 -31.85 22.80 13.62
CA GLN A 6 -30.78 21.92 14.03
C GLN A 6 -31.14 20.49 13.59
N THR A 7 -30.47 19.99 12.54
CA THR A 7 -30.62 18.61 12.08
C THR A 7 -29.45 17.77 12.55
N ASP A 8 -29.72 16.94 13.55
CA ASP A 8 -28.84 15.86 14.00
C ASP A 8 -28.99 14.67 13.03
N VAL A 9 -28.03 14.54 12.12
CA VAL A 9 -27.88 13.32 11.31
C VAL A 9 -26.39 13.09 11.08
N SER A 10 -25.91 11.96 11.60
CA SER A 10 -24.60 11.41 11.25
C SER A 10 -24.55 11.23 9.73
N ARG A 11 -23.71 12.01 9.04
CA ARG A 11 -23.39 11.75 7.63
C ARG A 11 -22.49 10.51 7.60
N PRO A 12 -22.95 9.35 7.10
CA PRO A 12 -21.99 8.31 6.74
C PRO A 12 -21.09 8.89 5.65
N SER A 13 -19.79 8.95 5.91
CA SER A 13 -18.78 9.26 4.91
C SER A 13 -18.97 8.27 3.76
N ALA A 14 -19.49 8.76 2.64
CA ALA A 14 -19.55 8.02 1.40
C ALA A 14 -18.12 7.91 0.86
N LEU A 15 -17.35 6.95 1.39
CA LEU A 15 -16.15 6.47 0.72
C LEU A 15 -16.60 5.94 -0.65
N PRO A 16 -16.06 6.47 -1.76
CA PRO A 16 -16.29 5.89 -3.06
C PRO A 16 -15.84 4.44 -3.03
N THR A 17 -16.76 3.51 -3.29
CA THR A 17 -16.46 2.11 -3.56
C THR A 17 -15.38 2.05 -4.63
N ALA A 18 -14.13 1.85 -4.22
CA ALA A 18 -13.06 1.47 -5.11
C ALA A 18 -13.42 0.08 -5.65
N LYS A 19 -14.04 0.05 -6.84
CA LYS A 19 -14.14 -1.16 -7.64
C LYS A 19 -12.72 -1.48 -8.13
N LEU A 20 -11.91 -2.04 -7.24
CA LEU A 20 -10.69 -2.74 -7.62
C LEU A 20 -11.16 -3.92 -8.48
N LEU A 21 -11.07 -3.72 -9.79
CA LEU A 21 -11.35 -4.74 -10.80
C LEU A 21 -10.67 -6.05 -10.36
N GLN A 22 -11.51 -7.07 -10.18
CA GLN A 22 -11.13 -8.47 -10.03
C GLN A 22 -10.02 -8.82 -11.03
N ARG A 23 -8.78 -8.90 -10.54
CA ARG A 23 -7.74 -9.74 -11.15
C ARG A 23 -7.92 -11.18 -10.68
N SER A 24 -9.14 -11.72 -10.75
CA SER A 24 -9.54 -12.99 -10.14
C SER A 24 -9.27 -14.21 -11.02
N ALA A 25 -8.11 -14.27 -11.69
CA ALA A 25 -7.71 -15.45 -12.45
C ALA A 25 -6.21 -15.80 -12.35
N PHE A 26 -5.35 -14.88 -11.87
CA PHE A 26 -3.93 -15.19 -11.65
C PHE A 26 -3.61 -15.64 -10.22
N SER A 27 -4.52 -15.41 -9.26
CA SER A 27 -4.21 -15.60 -7.84
C SER A 27 -4.47 -17.01 -7.32
N GLN A 28 -5.18 -17.87 -8.05
CA GLN A 28 -5.55 -19.20 -7.54
C GLN A 28 -4.47 -20.27 -7.77
N ALA A 29 -3.55 -20.05 -8.71
CA ALA A 29 -2.43 -20.96 -9.00
C ALA A 29 -1.11 -20.54 -8.29
N LEU A 30 -1.12 -19.42 -7.56
CA LEU A 30 0.08 -18.86 -6.90
C LEU A 30 0.14 -19.18 -5.38
N VAL A 31 -0.86 -19.88 -4.85
CA VAL A 31 -1.00 -20.10 -3.39
C VAL A 31 -0.01 -21.14 -2.85
N ASP A 32 0.69 -21.87 -3.73
CA ASP A 32 1.70 -22.88 -3.33
C ASP A 32 3.15 -22.44 -3.58
N GLN A 33 3.37 -21.15 -3.92
CA GLN A 33 4.71 -20.57 -3.82
C GLN A 33 4.99 -20.25 -2.35
N LYS A 34 6.13 -20.72 -1.84
CA LYS A 34 6.66 -20.34 -0.52
C LYS A 34 6.58 -18.82 -0.38
N SER A 35 5.80 -18.33 0.59
CA SER A 35 5.57 -16.89 0.76
C SER A 35 6.88 -16.09 0.87
N ASP A 36 7.94 -16.71 1.40
CA ASP A 36 9.28 -16.14 1.47
C ASP A 36 9.89 -15.92 0.08
N GLU A 37 9.82 -16.90 -0.82
CA GLU A 37 10.36 -16.80 -2.18
C GLU A 37 9.62 -15.73 -3.01
N TYR A 38 8.31 -15.55 -2.76
CA TYR A 38 7.55 -14.46 -3.37
C TYR A 38 8.04 -13.08 -2.89
N LEU A 39 8.28 -12.92 -1.59
CA LEU A 39 8.76 -11.66 -1.02
C LEU A 39 10.18 -11.33 -1.50
N ASP A 40 11.07 -12.33 -1.56
CA ASP A 40 12.43 -12.17 -2.09
C ASP A 40 12.41 -11.70 -3.56
N ASN A 41 11.54 -12.30 -4.38
CA ASN A 41 11.39 -11.88 -5.79
C ASN A 41 10.88 -10.45 -5.93
N VAL A 42 9.93 -10.04 -5.07
CA VAL A 42 9.41 -8.67 -5.07
C VAL A 42 10.49 -7.68 -4.63
N GLU A 43 11.26 -8.01 -3.58
CA GLU A 43 12.39 -7.20 -3.13
C GLU A 43 13.44 -7.04 -4.25
N GLU A 44 13.82 -8.13 -4.90
CA GLU A 44 14.78 -8.10 -6.00
C GLU A 44 14.29 -7.25 -7.19
N GLU A 45 12.99 -7.32 -7.52
CA GLU A 45 12.41 -6.47 -8.58
C GLU A 45 12.48 -4.98 -8.24
N TRP A 46 12.20 -4.61 -6.98
CA TRP A 46 12.32 -3.22 -6.53
C TRP A 46 13.77 -2.76 -6.54
N ASN A 47 14.71 -3.59 -6.07
CA ASN A 47 16.14 -3.27 -6.11
C ASN A 47 16.63 -3.05 -7.54
N LYS A 48 16.28 -3.95 -8.48
CA LYS A 48 16.61 -3.80 -9.90
C LYS A 48 16.09 -2.49 -10.49
N LYS A 49 14.86 -2.10 -10.15
CA LYS A 49 14.28 -0.82 -10.60
C LYS A 49 15.07 0.35 -10.03
N VAL A 50 15.34 0.36 -8.73
CA VAL A 50 16.11 1.42 -8.08
C VAL A 50 17.51 1.55 -8.69
N ASP A 51 18.21 0.43 -8.89
CA ASP A 51 19.54 0.41 -9.48
C ASP A 51 19.54 1.01 -10.89
N THR A 52 18.57 0.65 -11.73
CA THR A 52 18.44 1.18 -13.10
C THR A 52 18.25 2.70 -13.13
N GLU A 53 17.41 3.23 -12.23
CA GLU A 53 17.15 4.68 -12.17
C GLU A 53 18.36 5.44 -11.60
N ILE A 54 19.07 4.87 -10.63
CA ILE A 54 20.30 5.44 -10.08
C ILE A 54 21.42 5.43 -11.13
N GLU A 55 21.60 4.34 -11.86
CA GLU A 55 22.57 4.23 -12.95
C GLU A 55 22.31 5.31 -14.01
N THR A 56 21.04 5.48 -14.42
CA THR A 56 20.63 6.54 -15.36
C THR A 56 20.99 7.95 -14.85
N LEU A 57 20.86 8.20 -13.54
CA LEU A 57 21.23 9.46 -12.91
C LEU A 57 22.76 9.68 -12.89
N VAL A 58 23.51 8.65 -12.53
CA VAL A 58 24.98 8.70 -12.45
C VAL A 58 25.59 8.86 -13.83
N ASP A 59 25.20 8.02 -14.79
CA ASP A 59 25.68 8.07 -16.17
C ASP A 59 25.31 9.40 -16.83
N GLY A 60 24.07 9.87 -16.63
CA GLY A 60 23.63 11.17 -17.12
C GLY A 60 24.49 12.32 -16.59
N MET A 61 24.88 12.27 -15.31
CA MET A 61 25.75 13.29 -14.72
C MET A 61 27.18 13.21 -15.25
N VAL A 62 27.74 12.01 -15.40
CA VAL A 62 29.07 11.80 -15.99
C VAL A 62 29.12 12.35 -17.42
N ASP A 63 28.09 12.06 -18.22
CA ASP A 63 27.95 12.58 -19.58
C ASP A 63 27.90 14.11 -19.59
N ILE A 64 27.06 14.74 -18.76
CA ILE A 64 26.96 16.21 -18.70
C ILE A 64 28.29 16.85 -18.30
N VAL A 65 28.99 16.29 -17.30
CA VAL A 65 30.30 16.80 -16.88
C VAL A 65 31.34 16.64 -18.00
N SER A 66 31.30 15.53 -18.73
CA SER A 66 32.20 15.31 -19.87
C SER A 66 31.95 16.33 -20.99
N LEU A 67 30.69 16.63 -21.30
CA LEU A 67 30.28 17.63 -22.29
C LEU A 67 30.62 19.05 -21.83
N ALA A 68 30.56 19.33 -20.53
CA ALA A 68 30.89 20.64 -19.96
C ALA A 68 32.39 20.98 -19.98
N SER A 69 33.28 20.02 -20.29
CA SER A 69 34.72 20.24 -20.37
C SER A 69 35.07 21.39 -21.31
N ILE A 70 35.85 22.35 -20.81
CA ILE A 70 36.25 23.56 -21.54
C ILE A 70 37.37 23.22 -22.52
N GLY A 71 37.20 23.59 -23.79
CA GLY A 71 38.18 23.42 -24.85
C GLY A 71 37.78 24.20 -26.10
N ASP A 72 38.61 24.21 -27.15
CA ASP A 72 38.28 24.87 -28.42
C ASP A 72 37.10 24.16 -29.10
N LYS A 73 35.91 24.75 -28.95
CA LYS A 73 34.62 24.26 -29.47
C LYS A 73 34.12 25.23 -30.55
N ASP A 74 33.76 24.70 -31.72
CA ASP A 74 33.06 25.47 -32.74
C ASP A 74 31.57 25.65 -32.37
N LYS A 75 30.91 26.69 -32.88
CA LYS A 75 29.51 27.04 -32.62
C LYS A 75 28.54 25.87 -32.87
N PHE A 76 28.82 25.05 -33.88
CA PHE A 76 28.02 23.86 -34.19
C PHE A 76 28.20 22.76 -33.16
N ARG A 77 29.42 22.59 -32.65
CA ARG A 77 29.73 21.63 -31.59
C ARG A 77 29.08 22.05 -30.28
N VAL A 78 29.13 23.33 -29.93
CA VAL A 78 28.44 23.87 -28.75
C VAL A 78 26.93 23.64 -28.83
N ALA A 79 26.31 23.89 -29.97
CA ALA A 79 24.87 23.65 -30.16
C ALA A 79 24.48 22.17 -30.07
N GLN A 80 25.36 21.27 -30.56
CA GLN A 80 25.15 19.84 -30.44
C GLN A 80 25.29 19.35 -28.99
N GLU A 81 26.34 19.80 -28.29
CA GLU A 81 26.59 19.48 -26.89
C GLU A 81 25.47 20.02 -25.98
N SER A 82 24.92 21.21 -26.27
CA SER A 82 23.80 21.77 -25.51
C SER A 82 22.53 20.93 -25.66
N PHE A 83 22.20 20.50 -26.88
CA PHE A 83 21.05 19.62 -27.12
C PHE A 83 21.23 18.26 -26.42
N GLN A 84 22.43 17.68 -26.49
CA GLN A 84 22.74 16.43 -25.76
C GLN A 84 22.58 16.60 -24.25
N THR A 85 23.08 17.71 -23.70
CA THR A 85 22.95 18.05 -22.27
C THR A 85 21.48 18.16 -21.87
N GLU A 86 20.64 18.82 -22.67
CA GLU A 86 19.20 18.93 -22.42
C GLU A 86 18.52 17.56 -22.42
N CYS A 87 18.79 16.69 -23.41
CA CYS A 87 18.23 15.34 -23.45
C CYS A 87 18.67 14.48 -22.25
N ARG A 88 19.94 14.60 -21.82
CA ARG A 88 20.44 13.91 -20.63
C ARG A 88 19.76 14.41 -19.36
N ALA A 89 19.62 15.73 -19.23
CA ALA A 89 18.91 16.33 -18.09
C ALA A 89 17.43 15.87 -18.03
N GLU A 90 16.72 15.82 -19.16
CA GLU A 90 15.33 15.31 -19.20
C GLU A 90 15.26 13.85 -18.72
N SER A 91 16.17 13.01 -19.20
CA SER A 91 16.23 11.60 -18.81
C SER A 91 16.50 11.43 -17.31
N MET A 92 17.41 12.23 -16.75
CA MET A 92 17.69 12.24 -15.31
C MET A 92 16.49 12.72 -14.48
N VAL A 93 15.76 13.75 -14.93
CA VAL A 93 14.54 14.22 -14.25
C VAL A 93 13.48 13.13 -14.23
N ARG A 94 13.32 12.37 -15.33
CA ARG A 94 12.41 11.24 -15.40
C ARG A 94 12.81 10.13 -14.43
N ALA A 95 14.10 9.81 -14.33
CA ALA A 95 14.61 8.83 -13.38
C ALA A 95 14.38 9.25 -11.91
N ALA A 96 14.63 10.52 -11.59
CA ALA A 96 14.33 11.06 -10.26
C ALA A 96 12.84 10.99 -9.91
N HIS A 97 11.95 11.27 -10.87
CA HIS A 97 10.51 11.12 -10.68
C HIS A 97 10.11 9.65 -10.49
N SER A 98 10.76 8.72 -11.20
CA SER A 98 10.58 7.27 -11.01
C SER A 98 10.93 6.85 -9.58
N LEU A 99 12.10 7.26 -9.07
CA LEU A 99 12.52 7.01 -7.68
C LEU A 99 11.53 7.57 -6.64
N LEU A 100 10.97 8.75 -6.89
CA LEU A 100 9.93 9.32 -6.03
C LEU A 100 8.66 8.46 -6.02
N SER A 101 8.24 7.96 -7.19
CA SER A 101 7.10 7.06 -7.33
C SER A 101 7.33 5.72 -6.61
N ILE A 102 8.54 5.15 -6.72
CA ILE A 102 8.97 3.96 -5.98
C ILE A 102 8.83 4.21 -4.47
N THR A 103 9.38 5.32 -3.99
CA THR A 103 9.32 5.71 -2.56
C THR A 103 7.88 5.83 -2.07
N HIS A 104 7.00 6.46 -2.85
CA HIS A 104 5.59 6.58 -2.51
C HIS A 104 4.90 5.21 -2.44
N SER A 105 5.20 4.32 -3.38
CA SER A 105 4.66 2.95 -3.41
C SER A 105 5.09 2.14 -2.19
N LEU A 106 6.38 2.21 -1.80
CA LEU A 106 6.90 1.55 -0.61
C LEU A 106 6.25 2.08 0.68
N LYS A 107 6.04 3.41 0.78
CA LYS A 107 5.31 4.01 1.91
C LYS A 107 3.89 3.47 2.00
N LEU A 108 3.17 3.39 0.88
CA LEU A 108 1.81 2.83 0.86
C LEU A 108 1.80 1.35 1.26
N LEU A 109 2.75 0.55 0.79
CA LEU A 109 2.86 -0.86 1.17
C LEU A 109 3.03 -1.00 2.68
N LEU A 110 3.93 -0.22 3.30
CA LEU A 110 4.13 -0.24 4.75
C LEU A 110 2.88 0.18 5.52
N LEU A 111 2.20 1.25 5.09
CA LEU A 111 1.00 1.76 5.77
C LEU A 111 -0.19 0.78 5.66
N LEU A 112 -0.39 0.15 4.49
CA LEU A 112 -1.49 -0.79 4.25
C LEU A 112 -1.22 -2.16 4.90
N SER A 113 0.04 -2.61 4.95
CA SER A 113 0.40 -3.87 5.60
C SER A 113 0.10 -3.86 7.10
N ASP A 114 0.22 -2.72 7.78
CA ASP A 114 -0.10 -2.61 9.21
C ASP A 114 -1.62 -2.71 9.45
N GLU A 115 -2.44 -2.08 8.59
CA GLU A 115 -3.89 -2.07 8.73
C GLU A 115 -4.53 -3.46 8.53
N THR A 116 -3.97 -4.27 7.63
CA THR A 116 -4.42 -5.66 7.43
C THR A 116 -4.11 -6.54 8.65
N GLN A 117 -2.97 -6.35 9.31
CA GLN A 117 -2.63 -7.08 10.54
C GLN A 117 -3.55 -6.67 11.70
N ILE A 118 -3.85 -5.37 11.84
CA ILE A 118 -4.80 -4.86 12.83
C ILE A 118 -6.20 -5.42 12.59
N ALA A 119 -6.66 -5.46 11.34
CA ALA A 119 -7.96 -6.02 10.98
C ALA A 119 -8.04 -7.53 11.30
N HIS A 120 -7.00 -8.30 10.99
CA HIS A 120 -6.94 -9.72 11.31
C HIS A 120 -6.92 -9.99 12.82
N ARG A 121 -6.14 -9.22 13.59
CA ARG A 121 -6.15 -9.30 15.05
C ARG A 121 -7.54 -9.01 15.60
N ARG A 122 -8.18 -7.93 15.13
CA ARG A 122 -9.55 -7.56 15.54
C ARG A 122 -10.55 -8.68 15.23
N ASP A 123 -10.50 -9.29 14.05
CA ASP A 123 -11.41 -10.36 13.67
C ASP A 123 -11.19 -11.64 14.50
N ALA A 124 -9.94 -11.93 14.91
CA ALA A 124 -9.62 -13.03 15.82
C ALA A 124 -10.20 -12.79 17.22
N GLU A 125 -10.00 -11.59 17.77
CA GLU A 125 -10.59 -11.17 19.06
C GLU A 125 -12.13 -11.23 19.03
N LEU A 126 -12.74 -10.76 17.93
CA LEU A 126 -14.19 -10.76 17.78
C LEU A 126 -14.75 -12.19 17.74
N LYS A 127 -14.06 -13.12 17.06
CA LYS A 127 -14.40 -14.56 17.09
C LYS A 127 -14.28 -15.15 18.49
N HIS A 128 -13.22 -14.78 19.23
CA HIS A 128 -13.02 -15.26 20.60
C HIS A 128 -14.15 -14.79 21.54
N VAL A 129 -14.45 -13.50 21.55
CA VAL A 129 -15.56 -12.91 22.33
C VAL A 129 -16.91 -13.52 21.93
N GLN A 130 -17.11 -13.81 20.65
CA GLN A 130 -18.33 -14.43 20.18
C GLN A 130 -18.47 -15.88 20.66
N HIS A 131 -17.36 -16.61 20.76
CA HIS A 131 -17.33 -17.95 21.34
C HIS A 131 -17.63 -17.92 22.85
N GLU A 132 -17.00 -17.03 23.60
CA GLU A 132 -17.29 -16.84 25.04
C GLU A 132 -18.76 -16.46 25.27
N LYS A 133 -19.32 -15.58 24.43
CA LYS A 133 -20.73 -15.21 24.48
C LYS A 133 -21.65 -16.41 24.23
N THR A 134 -21.31 -17.28 23.28
CA THR A 134 -22.10 -18.50 23.03
C THR A 134 -22.02 -19.46 24.22
N GLU A 135 -20.85 -19.66 24.79
CA GLU A 135 -20.65 -20.53 25.95
C GLU A 135 -21.36 -19.99 27.19
N ALA A 136 -21.29 -18.68 27.44
CA ALA A 136 -22.01 -18.03 28.53
C ALA A 136 -23.53 -18.13 28.36
N ARG A 137 -24.04 -17.97 27.13
CA ARG A 137 -25.47 -18.16 26.83
C ARG A 137 -25.92 -19.59 27.09
N GLU A 138 -25.11 -20.57 26.75
CA GLU A 138 -25.40 -21.98 27.00
C GLU A 138 -25.43 -22.28 28.51
N LYS A 139 -24.44 -21.78 29.27
CA LYS A 139 -24.43 -21.87 30.74
C LYS A 139 -25.67 -21.23 31.37
N VAL A 140 -26.08 -20.05 30.90
CA VAL A 140 -27.29 -19.37 31.38
C VAL A 140 -28.56 -20.17 31.03
N ALA A 141 -28.63 -20.76 29.83
CA ALA A 141 -29.76 -21.59 29.44
C ALA A 141 -29.91 -22.83 30.33
N VAL A 142 -28.80 -23.49 30.68
CA VAL A 142 -28.79 -24.62 31.62
C VAL A 142 -29.28 -24.21 33.00
N LEU A 143 -28.77 -23.09 33.54
CA LEU A 143 -29.18 -22.58 34.85
C LEU A 143 -30.67 -22.17 34.88
N LEU A 144 -31.18 -21.59 33.79
CA LEU A 144 -32.60 -21.27 33.65
C LEU A 144 -33.47 -22.53 33.64
N ASP A 145 -33.03 -23.57 32.93
CA ASP A 145 -33.75 -24.84 32.86
C ASP A 145 -33.76 -25.56 34.22
N GLU A 146 -32.68 -25.49 34.99
CA GLU A 146 -32.62 -25.98 36.38
C GLU A 146 -33.53 -25.22 37.35
N LEU A 147 -33.65 -23.89 37.19
CA LEU A 147 -34.55 -23.06 38.00
C LEU A 147 -36.02 -23.32 37.65
N LEU A 148 -36.34 -23.52 36.36
CA LEU A 148 -37.69 -23.80 35.88
C LEU A 148 -38.15 -25.23 36.19
N LYS A 149 -37.23 -26.20 36.27
CA LYS A 149 -37.53 -27.59 36.65
C LYS A 149 -37.71 -27.80 38.16
N ARG A 150 -37.30 -26.86 39.01
CA ARG A 150 -37.61 -26.91 40.44
C ARG A 150 -39.12 -26.61 40.61
N PRO A 151 -39.97 -27.59 40.96
CA PRO A 151 -41.35 -27.28 41.26
C PRO A 151 -41.38 -26.44 42.54
N HIS A 152 -42.31 -25.49 42.61
CA HIS A 152 -42.71 -24.85 43.85
C HIS A 152 -42.91 -25.91 44.94
N GLU A 153 -41.94 -26.06 45.85
CA GLU A 153 -42.18 -26.67 47.15
C GLU A 153 -42.98 -25.66 47.97
N SER A 154 -44.28 -25.91 48.08
CA SER A 154 -45.19 -25.33 49.07
C SER A 154 -46.20 -26.39 49.44
#